data_AF-A0A7Y3C213-F1
#
_entry.id   AF-A0A7Y3C213-F1
#
_cell.length_a   1.000
_cell.length_b   1.000
_cell.length_c   1.000
_cell.angle_alpha   90.00
_cell.angle_beta   90.00
_cell.angle_gamma   90.00
#
_symmetry.space_group_name_H-M   'P 1'
#
loop_
_entity.id
_entity.type
_entity.pdbx_description
1 polymer ?
#
loop_
_entity_poly.entity_id
_entity_poly.type
_entity_poly.pdbx_seq_one_letter_code
_entity_poly.pdbx_strand_id
1 'polypeptide(L)'
;MSRIRHLIREIHRRSLWQVLGVFLAMSWGVLNAVDVLTGFAGLPDWTPTMALVLLLIGLPIVMATAVVQEGLPGKSEIDVGAKRDRRAADGAVDAGNSAATTAHESADAQGETSEGVARLLTWRNAIVGGGLAGLLLLVAAGGYLAMWALGIGPVGSLVAQGVLDERDPIILAQFESRSDPSLGEIVTEALSVDLSQSQTVAVLGRDAVRATLGLMGRDPNEPVTSDVAREIAVRDNLKAYVTGDVSRVGTRYLLVSRIVSSETGGDLVSFREEATGDDDLLPAIDRLSTKLREKMGESLKSIRLGTPLEQATTSSLEALRKLTEAERAEERGDYETANRLLEEAVALDPAFAQAHRKISVLRFNVGAPWELIVEAATNAFQHRNRLTERERYLVEANYHNTVTRDTDAVIRAYESVLAISPDEGAALNNLSNIYRQRGQDEEAKPLLEKALAGPGASSVAANNLVFTSLNLGDLEGAERAAQS
;
A
#
# COMPACT_ATOMS: atom_id res chain seq x y z
N MET A 1 -32.38 8.98 -61.28
CA MET A 1 -32.96 9.35 -59.96
C MET A 1 -33.66 8.20 -59.21
N SER A 2 -33.53 6.92 -59.61
CA SER A 2 -34.18 5.79 -58.90
C SER A 2 -33.29 5.06 -57.88
N ARG A 3 -31.96 5.24 -57.91
CA ARG A 3 -31.05 4.64 -56.91
C ARG A 3 -31.10 5.36 -55.55
N ILE A 4 -31.36 6.66 -55.52
CA ILE A 4 -31.53 7.43 -54.28
C ILE A 4 -32.85 7.09 -53.58
N ARG A 5 -33.93 6.82 -54.34
CA ARG A 5 -35.21 6.38 -53.76
C ARG A 5 -35.16 4.95 -53.22
N HIS A 6 -34.25 4.11 -53.70
CA HIS A 6 -34.00 2.77 -53.14
C HIS A 6 -33.15 2.89 -51.88
N LEU A 7 -32.10 3.73 -51.87
CA LEU A 7 -31.29 4.01 -50.68
C LEU A 7 -32.12 4.62 -49.52
N ILE A 8 -33.12 5.44 -49.85
CA ILE A 8 -34.05 6.03 -48.86
C ILE A 8 -35.09 5.00 -48.37
N ARG A 9 -35.36 3.95 -49.16
CA ARG A 9 -36.27 2.85 -48.80
C ARG A 9 -35.53 1.68 -48.11
N GLU A 10 -34.21 1.60 -48.25
CA GLU A 10 -33.31 0.69 -47.53
C GLU A 10 -33.13 1.08 -46.05
N ILE A 11 -33.50 2.31 -45.68
CA ILE A 11 -33.51 2.84 -44.30
C ILE A 11 -34.70 2.27 -43.49
N HIS A 12 -35.45 1.30 -44.04
CA HIS A 12 -36.71 0.79 -43.48
C HIS A 12 -36.58 -0.51 -42.66
N ARG A 13 -35.36 -0.93 -42.28
CA ARG A 13 -35.14 -1.98 -41.27
C ARG A 13 -33.80 -1.74 -40.54
N ARG A 14 -33.77 -0.85 -39.54
CA ARG A 14 -32.69 -0.91 -38.56
C ARG A 14 -32.93 -2.16 -37.73
N SER A 15 -32.17 -3.22 -37.98
CA SER A 15 -32.29 -4.42 -37.17
C SER A 15 -31.65 -4.13 -35.81
N LEU A 16 -32.20 -4.68 -34.74
CA LEU A 16 -31.66 -4.64 -33.38
C LEU A 16 -30.12 -4.83 -33.30
N TRP A 17 -29.54 -5.55 -34.26
CA TRP A 17 -28.11 -5.73 -34.46
C TRP A 17 -27.31 -4.44 -34.73
N GLN A 18 -27.88 -3.46 -35.42
CA GLN A 18 -27.24 -2.15 -35.64
C GLN A 18 -27.19 -1.33 -34.35
N VAL A 19 -28.28 -1.34 -33.56
CA VAL A 19 -28.33 -0.67 -32.25
C VAL A 19 -27.34 -1.31 -31.30
N LEU A 20 -27.31 -2.64 -31.25
CA LEU A 20 -26.32 -3.41 -30.49
C LEU A 20 -24.88 -3.07 -30.93
N GLY A 21 -24.62 -3.04 -32.24
CA GLY A 21 -23.30 -2.73 -32.78
C GLY A 21 -22.82 -1.31 -32.43
N VAL A 22 -23.70 -0.32 -32.54
CA VAL A 22 -23.39 1.07 -32.13
C VAL A 22 -23.17 1.17 -30.63
N PHE A 23 -23.99 0.50 -29.81
CA PHE A 23 -23.83 0.48 -28.36
C PHE A 23 -22.50 -0.15 -27.95
N LEU A 24 -22.11 -1.27 -28.55
CA LEU A 24 -20.84 -1.93 -28.28
C LEU A 24 -19.65 -1.06 -28.70
N ALA A 25 -19.72 -0.40 -29.86
CA ALA A 25 -18.67 0.51 -30.33
C ALA A 25 -18.49 1.72 -29.38
N MET A 26 -19.60 2.32 -28.94
CA MET A 26 -19.59 3.42 -27.97
C MET A 26 -19.09 2.95 -26.59
N SER A 27 -19.54 1.77 -26.14
CA SER A 27 -19.09 1.17 -24.88
C SER A 27 -17.59 0.92 -24.87
N TRP A 28 -17.05 0.41 -25.98
CA TRP A 28 -15.61 0.22 -26.15
C TRP A 28 -14.85 1.55 -26.08
N GLY A 29 -15.37 2.61 -26.73
CA GLY A 29 -14.77 3.94 -26.66
C GLY A 29 -14.80 4.53 -25.24
N VAL A 30 -15.91 4.38 -24.52
CA VAL A 30 -16.04 4.82 -23.11
C VAL A 30 -15.06 4.06 -22.22
N LEU A 31 -14.96 2.73 -22.35
CA LEU A 31 -14.04 1.93 -21.56
C LEU A 31 -12.59 2.32 -21.83
N ASN A 32 -12.19 2.51 -23.09
CA ASN A 32 -10.83 2.99 -23.41
C ASN A 32 -10.56 4.40 -22.84
N ALA A 33 -11.53 5.31 -22.94
CA ALA A 33 -11.37 6.64 -22.38
C ALA A 33 -11.24 6.60 -20.85
N VAL A 34 -12.04 5.77 -20.16
CA VAL A 34 -11.92 5.54 -18.72
C VAL A 34 -10.55 4.96 -18.39
N ASP A 35 -10.08 3.95 -19.13
CA ASP A 35 -8.81 3.26 -18.89
C ASP A 35 -7.61 4.21 -19.01
N VAL A 36 -7.61 5.04 -20.07
CA VAL A 36 -6.60 6.09 -20.28
C VAL A 36 -6.67 7.15 -19.19
N LEU A 37 -7.87 7.55 -18.76
CA LEU A 37 -8.04 8.52 -17.67
C LEU A 37 -7.64 7.95 -16.31
N THR A 38 -7.87 6.67 -16.02
CA THR A 38 -7.32 6.00 -14.83
C THR A 38 -5.80 6.02 -14.84
N GLY A 39 -5.17 5.68 -15.96
CA GLY A 39 -3.71 5.68 -16.08
C GLY A 39 -3.08 7.08 -16.00
N PHE A 40 -3.73 8.10 -16.56
CA PHE A 40 -3.16 9.46 -16.62
C PHE A 40 -3.54 10.34 -15.43
N ALA A 41 -4.77 10.23 -14.92
CA ALA A 41 -5.32 11.10 -13.87
C ALA A 41 -5.36 10.44 -12.48
N GLY A 42 -4.88 9.19 -12.34
CA GLY A 42 -4.82 8.48 -11.07
C GLY A 42 -6.20 8.16 -10.48
N LEU A 43 -7.20 7.90 -11.33
CA LEU A 43 -8.53 7.48 -10.86
C LEU A 43 -8.45 6.06 -10.25
N PRO A 44 -9.36 5.70 -9.33
CA PRO A 44 -9.35 4.39 -8.68
C PRO A 44 -9.47 3.19 -9.62
N ASP A 45 -8.90 2.04 -9.23
CA ASP A 45 -8.99 0.76 -9.96
C ASP A 45 -10.42 0.21 -10.07
N TRP A 46 -11.36 0.67 -9.24
CA TRP A 46 -12.77 0.30 -9.34
C TRP A 46 -13.52 1.06 -10.45
N THR A 47 -12.96 2.17 -10.95
CA THR A 47 -13.61 3.06 -11.93
C THR A 47 -13.93 2.36 -13.26
N PRO A 48 -12.99 1.58 -13.86
CA PRO A 48 -13.28 0.81 -15.07
C PRO A 48 -14.36 -0.24 -14.83
N THR A 49 -14.33 -0.91 -13.67
CA THR A 49 -15.34 -1.90 -13.26
C THR A 49 -16.73 -1.28 -13.12
N MET A 50 -16.83 -0.11 -12.50
CA MET A 50 -18.10 0.62 -12.36
C MET A 50 -18.62 1.09 -13.71
N ALA A 51 -17.75 1.60 -14.59
CA ALA A 51 -18.12 1.96 -15.96
C ALA A 51 -18.68 0.74 -16.73
N LEU A 52 -18.03 -0.42 -16.60
CA LEU A 52 -18.50 -1.67 -17.19
C LEU A 52 -19.87 -2.07 -16.66
N VAL A 53 -20.10 -2.01 -15.34
CA VAL A 53 -21.40 -2.33 -14.73
C VAL A 53 -22.50 -1.41 -15.26
N LEU A 54 -22.24 -0.09 -15.34
CA LEU A 54 -23.20 0.86 -15.88
C LEU A 54 -23.53 0.59 -17.36
N LEU A 55 -22.53 0.20 -18.16
CA LEU A 55 -22.74 -0.19 -19.56
C LEU A 55 -23.54 -1.49 -19.67
N LEU A 56 -23.28 -2.47 -18.80
CA LEU A 56 -24.04 -3.72 -18.76
C LEU A 56 -25.51 -3.50 -18.35
N ILE A 57 -25.79 -2.53 -17.49
CA ILE A 57 -27.16 -2.11 -17.15
C ILE A 57 -27.80 -1.31 -18.29
N GLY A 58 -27.02 -0.48 -18.99
CA GLY A 58 -27.48 0.33 -20.11
C GLY A 58 -27.89 -0.50 -21.33
N LEU A 59 -27.18 -1.60 -21.61
CA LEU A 59 -27.45 -2.48 -22.75
C LEU A 59 -28.91 -3.00 -22.81
N PRO A 60 -29.46 -3.67 -21.78
CA PRO A 60 -30.83 -4.16 -21.81
C PRO A 60 -31.86 -3.03 -21.90
N ILE A 61 -31.59 -1.85 -21.33
CA ILE A 61 -32.47 -0.67 -21.42
C ILE A 61 -32.51 -0.16 -22.87
N VAL A 62 -31.36 -0.04 -23.52
CA VAL A 62 -31.25 0.41 -24.93
C VAL A 62 -31.90 -0.61 -25.87
N MET A 63 -31.67 -1.91 -25.65
CA MET A 63 -32.28 -2.97 -26.44
C MET A 63 -33.80 -3.03 -26.26
N ALA A 64 -34.31 -2.92 -25.03
CA ALA A 64 -35.74 -2.86 -24.76
C ALA A 64 -36.40 -1.62 -25.39
N THR A 65 -35.72 -0.48 -25.35
CA THR A 65 -36.18 0.77 -26.01
C THR A 65 -36.26 0.59 -27.53
N ALA A 66 -35.27 -0.05 -28.14
CA ALA A 66 -35.28 -0.35 -29.58
C ALA A 66 -36.45 -1.28 -29.96
N VAL A 67 -36.70 -2.35 -29.20
CA VAL A 67 -37.83 -3.27 -29.46
C VAL A 67 -39.18 -2.57 -29.32
N VAL A 68 -39.36 -1.75 -28.28
CA VAL A 68 -40.64 -1.07 -28.00
C VAL A 68 -40.94 0.01 -29.03
N GLN A 69 -39.93 0.74 -29.51
CA GLN A 69 -40.14 1.84 -30.45
C GLN A 69 -40.14 1.44 -31.92
N GLU A 70 -39.45 0.35 -32.31
CA GLU A 70 -39.48 -0.16 -33.68
C GLU A 70 -40.69 -1.07 -33.95
N GLY A 71 -41.36 -1.55 -32.89
CA GLY A 71 -42.51 -2.44 -32.97
C GLY A 71 -42.10 -3.87 -33.35
N LEU A 72 -42.68 -4.86 -32.66
CA LEU A 72 -42.44 -6.28 -32.96
C LEU A 72 -42.70 -6.57 -34.46
N PRO A 73 -41.76 -7.19 -35.20
CA PRO A 73 -41.99 -7.59 -36.57
C PRO A 73 -43.05 -8.70 -36.58
N GLY A 74 -44.26 -8.38 -37.05
CA GLY A 74 -45.29 -9.40 -37.36
C GLY A 74 -46.75 -9.07 -37.01
N LYS A 75 -47.08 -7.95 -36.36
CA LYS A 75 -48.49 -7.68 -35.97
C LYS A 75 -49.32 -6.84 -36.95
N SER A 76 -48.73 -6.22 -37.97
CA SER A 76 -49.46 -5.32 -38.87
C SER A 76 -50.07 -5.98 -40.12
N GLU A 77 -49.79 -7.26 -40.40
CA GLU A 77 -50.38 -7.96 -41.57
C GLU A 77 -51.64 -8.76 -41.26
N ILE A 78 -51.93 -9.06 -39.98
CA ILE A 78 -53.11 -9.88 -39.62
C ILE A 78 -54.37 -9.00 -39.44
N ASP A 79 -54.23 -7.74 -39.05
CA ASP A 79 -55.39 -6.89 -38.69
C ASP A 79 -55.94 -6.03 -39.85
N VAL A 80 -55.28 -6.05 -41.03
CA VAL A 80 -55.76 -5.35 -42.24
C VAL A 80 -56.60 -6.27 -43.14
N GLY A 81 -56.44 -7.59 -43.04
CA GLY A 81 -57.26 -8.57 -43.75
C GLY A 81 -58.66 -8.75 -43.13
N ALA A 82 -58.76 -8.76 -41.79
CA ALA A 82 -60.01 -9.07 -41.09
C ALA A 82 -61.09 -7.96 -41.17
N LYS A 83 -60.72 -6.73 -41.55
CA LYS A 83 -61.66 -5.61 -41.70
C LYS A 83 -62.23 -5.44 -43.12
N ARG A 84 -61.69 -6.13 -44.12
CA ARG A 84 -62.16 -6.01 -45.51
C ARG A 84 -63.27 -7.02 -45.86
N ASP A 85 -63.29 -8.17 -45.19
CA ASP A 85 -64.26 -9.23 -45.47
C ASP A 85 -65.59 -9.09 -44.69
N ARG A 86 -65.62 -8.27 -43.63
CA ARG A 86 -66.85 -8.04 -42.83
C ARG A 86 -67.81 -6.99 -43.41
N ARG A 87 -67.52 -6.39 -44.57
CA ARG A 87 -68.39 -5.38 -45.20
C ARG A 87 -69.18 -5.91 -46.40
N ALA A 88 -69.05 -7.20 -46.73
CA ALA A 88 -69.65 -7.83 -47.90
C ALA A 88 -70.70 -8.92 -47.58
N ALA A 89 -71.09 -9.11 -46.32
CA ALA A 89 -72.01 -10.18 -45.93
C ALA A 89 -73.10 -9.71 -44.95
N ASP A 90 -73.75 -8.58 -45.24
CA ASP A 90 -75.03 -8.20 -44.61
C ASP A 90 -76.13 -8.19 -45.67
N GLY A 91 -76.84 -9.31 -45.76
CA GLY A 91 -78.00 -9.49 -46.63
C GLY A 91 -78.68 -10.83 -46.38
N ALA A 92 -79.81 -10.78 -45.67
CA ALA A 92 -80.90 -11.76 -45.57
C ALA A 92 -80.98 -12.72 -44.36
N VAL A 93 -81.99 -12.43 -43.52
CA VAL A 93 -83.08 -13.30 -43.01
C VAL A 93 -82.77 -14.47 -42.04
N ASP A 94 -83.17 -14.21 -40.78
CA ASP A 94 -84.08 -14.95 -39.87
C ASP A 94 -83.82 -16.40 -39.38
N ALA A 95 -84.25 -16.56 -38.12
CA ALA A 95 -84.61 -17.75 -37.34
C ALA A 95 -83.51 -18.61 -36.66
N GLY A 96 -83.62 -18.71 -35.33
CA GLY A 96 -83.41 -19.99 -34.63
C GLY A 96 -82.35 -20.05 -33.53
N ASN A 97 -82.72 -19.58 -32.33
CA ASN A 97 -82.52 -20.18 -31.00
C ASN A 97 -81.16 -20.80 -30.54
N SER A 98 -80.83 -20.45 -29.29
CA SER A 98 -80.10 -21.21 -28.26
C SER A 98 -78.57 -21.28 -28.26
N ALA A 99 -78.00 -20.57 -27.28
CA ALA A 99 -77.23 -21.11 -26.15
C ALA A 99 -75.86 -20.42 -25.89
N ALA A 100 -75.57 -20.31 -24.59
CA ALA A 100 -74.29 -19.99 -23.95
C ALA A 100 -73.95 -18.50 -23.72
N THR A 101 -74.58 -17.99 -22.68
CA THR A 101 -74.04 -17.05 -21.68
C THR A 101 -72.65 -17.49 -21.17
N THR A 102 -71.86 -16.49 -20.75
CA THR A 102 -70.68 -16.48 -19.85
C THR A 102 -69.28 -16.57 -20.48
N ALA A 103 -68.69 -15.39 -20.77
CA ALA A 103 -67.29 -15.03 -20.48
C ALA A 103 -66.99 -13.59 -20.97
N HIS A 104 -67.46 -12.59 -20.23
CA HIS A 104 -67.09 -11.18 -20.46
C HIS A 104 -66.61 -10.58 -19.14
N GLU A 105 -65.47 -11.05 -18.64
CA GLU A 105 -64.73 -10.43 -17.53
C GLU A 105 -63.36 -11.12 -17.40
N SER A 106 -62.34 -10.60 -18.11
CA SER A 106 -60.91 -10.91 -17.84
C SER A 106 -59.91 -10.22 -18.80
N ALA A 107 -60.35 -9.43 -19.79
CA ALA A 107 -59.43 -8.85 -20.78
C ALA A 107 -58.87 -7.45 -20.44
N ASP A 108 -59.44 -6.71 -19.49
CA ASP A 108 -59.06 -5.28 -19.27
C ASP A 108 -57.91 -5.05 -18.27
N ALA A 109 -57.47 -6.07 -17.51
CA ALA A 109 -56.42 -5.88 -16.50
C ALA A 109 -54.97 -6.02 -17.01
N GLN A 110 -54.75 -6.45 -18.27
CA GLN A 110 -53.41 -6.62 -18.86
C GLN A 110 -52.98 -5.47 -19.79
N GLY A 111 -53.87 -4.53 -20.13
CA GLY A 111 -53.57 -3.40 -21.01
C GLY A 111 -52.81 -2.26 -20.33
N GLU A 112 -53.13 -1.96 -19.05
CA GLU A 112 -52.63 -0.77 -18.36
C GLU A 112 -51.15 -0.85 -17.94
N THR A 113 -50.64 -2.04 -17.60
CA THR A 113 -49.23 -2.22 -17.19
C THR A 113 -48.28 -2.13 -18.37
N SER A 114 -48.70 -2.52 -19.57
CA SER A 114 -47.87 -2.47 -20.78
C SER A 114 -47.72 -1.02 -21.31
N GLU A 115 -48.77 -0.20 -21.19
CA GLU A 115 -48.71 1.22 -21.58
C GLU A 115 -47.82 2.06 -20.67
N GLY A 116 -47.80 1.76 -19.36
CA GLY A 116 -46.93 2.44 -18.39
C GLY A 116 -45.45 2.21 -18.65
N VAL A 117 -45.07 0.96 -18.96
CA VAL A 117 -43.67 0.58 -19.29
C VAL A 117 -43.24 1.14 -20.65
N ALA A 118 -44.15 1.17 -21.63
CA ALA A 118 -43.87 1.74 -22.96
C ALA A 118 -43.64 3.27 -22.92
N ARG A 119 -44.26 4.00 -21.98
CA ARG A 119 -43.99 5.44 -21.75
C ARG A 119 -42.61 5.71 -21.14
N LEU A 120 -42.06 4.75 -20.40
CA LEU A 120 -40.74 4.86 -19.77
C LEU A 120 -39.59 4.55 -20.75
N LEU A 121 -39.80 3.61 -21.69
CA LEU A 121 -38.81 3.18 -22.68
C LEU A 121 -38.83 4.04 -23.96
N THR A 122 -38.31 5.27 -23.85
CA THR A 122 -38.13 6.17 -25.00
C THR A 122 -36.66 6.53 -25.20
N TRP A 123 -36.23 6.81 -26.45
CA TRP A 123 -34.86 7.30 -26.71
C TRP A 123 -34.49 8.52 -25.85
N ARG A 124 -35.46 9.40 -25.56
CA ARG A 124 -35.23 10.54 -24.66
C ARG A 124 -34.86 10.08 -23.25
N ASN A 125 -35.59 9.13 -22.68
CA ASN A 125 -35.32 8.63 -21.33
C ASN A 125 -34.06 7.75 -21.27
N ALA A 126 -33.73 7.02 -22.34
CA ALA A 126 -32.50 6.25 -22.43
C ALA A 126 -31.25 7.16 -22.49
N ILE A 127 -31.32 8.26 -23.26
CA ILE A 127 -30.24 9.27 -23.31
C ILE A 127 -30.11 9.98 -21.95
N VAL A 128 -31.24 10.36 -21.33
CA VAL A 128 -31.25 10.98 -19.99
C VAL A 128 -30.69 10.03 -18.94
N GLY A 129 -31.05 8.74 -18.99
CA GLY A 129 -30.53 7.71 -18.08
C GLY A 129 -29.02 7.49 -18.25
N GLY A 130 -28.53 7.43 -19.48
CA GLY A 130 -27.09 7.35 -19.76
C GLY A 130 -26.33 8.60 -19.29
N GLY A 131 -26.91 9.78 -19.49
CA GLY A 131 -26.35 11.04 -18.98
C GLY A 131 -26.32 11.10 -17.45
N LEU A 132 -27.38 10.64 -16.77
CA LEU A 132 -27.43 10.54 -15.32
C LEU A 132 -26.42 9.52 -14.77
N ALA A 133 -26.27 8.37 -15.41
CA ALA A 133 -25.26 7.37 -15.04
C ALA A 133 -23.83 7.92 -15.20
N GLY A 134 -23.56 8.63 -16.29
CA GLY A 134 -22.29 9.33 -16.50
C GLY A 134 -22.03 10.42 -15.45
N LEU A 135 -23.06 11.20 -15.10
CA LEU A 135 -22.99 12.20 -14.02
C LEU A 135 -22.72 11.54 -12.66
N LEU A 136 -23.37 10.41 -12.37
CA LEU A 136 -23.16 9.65 -11.14
C LEU A 136 -21.72 9.16 -11.02
N LEU A 137 -21.17 8.63 -12.13
CA LEU A 137 -19.76 8.22 -12.19
C LEU A 137 -18.82 9.42 -12.02
N LEU A 138 -19.11 10.57 -12.61
CA LEU A 138 -18.33 11.80 -12.42
C LEU A 138 -18.41 12.34 -11.00
N VAL A 139 -19.58 12.29 -10.35
CA VAL A 139 -19.74 12.72 -8.94
C VAL A 139 -19.03 11.76 -8.00
N ALA A 140 -19.11 10.45 -8.23
CA ALA A 140 -18.38 9.45 -7.45
C ALA A 140 -16.86 9.60 -7.62
N ALA A 141 -16.38 9.77 -8.85
CA ALA A 141 -14.97 10.03 -9.14
C ALA A 141 -14.51 11.37 -8.54
N GLY A 142 -15.30 12.44 -8.67
CA GLY A 142 -15.02 13.75 -8.09
C GLY A 142 -15.04 13.75 -6.57
N GLY A 143 -15.95 13.01 -5.94
CA GLY A 143 -15.99 12.81 -4.50
C GLY A 143 -14.78 12.03 -3.99
N TYR A 144 -14.34 11.00 -4.72
CA TYR A 144 -13.09 10.31 -4.43
C TYR A 144 -11.88 11.23 -4.54
N LEU A 145 -11.76 12.00 -5.64
CA LEU A 145 -10.67 12.97 -5.82
C LEU A 145 -10.68 14.06 -4.74
N ALA A 146 -11.86 14.48 -4.27
CA ALA A 146 -11.99 15.42 -3.17
C ALA A 146 -11.53 14.79 -1.84
N MET A 147 -11.89 13.54 -1.54
CA MET A 147 -11.38 12.81 -0.36
C MET A 147 -9.85 12.63 -0.43
N TRP A 148 -9.33 12.30 -1.60
CA TRP A 148 -7.89 12.19 -1.90
C TRP A 148 -7.16 13.53 -1.67
N ALA A 149 -7.72 14.64 -2.17
CA ALA A 149 -7.18 15.98 -1.96
C ALA A 149 -7.27 16.44 -0.49
N LEU A 150 -8.28 16.00 0.24
CA LEU A 150 -8.50 16.30 1.67
C LEU A 150 -7.73 15.37 2.61
N GLY A 151 -6.99 14.38 2.09
CA GLY A 151 -6.16 13.49 2.88
C GLY A 151 -6.93 12.45 3.69
N ILE A 152 -8.21 12.22 3.38
CA ILE A 152 -8.97 11.07 3.89
C ILE A 152 -8.44 9.86 3.13
N GLY A 153 -7.71 8.98 3.83
CA GLY A 153 -7.04 7.82 3.24
C GLY A 153 -7.98 6.97 2.40
N PRO A 154 -7.46 6.23 1.40
CA PRO A 154 -8.31 5.46 0.51
C PRO A 154 -9.13 4.44 1.33
N VAL A 155 -10.44 4.40 1.08
CA VAL A 155 -11.40 3.43 1.67
C VAL A 155 -10.96 1.96 1.44
N GLY A 156 -9.96 1.74 0.57
CA GLY A 156 -9.33 0.45 0.30
C GLY A 156 -7.99 0.17 1.01
N SER A 157 -7.57 0.96 2.00
CA SER A 157 -6.40 0.63 2.83
C SER A 157 -6.68 -0.58 3.73
N LEU A 158 -5.63 -1.31 4.12
CA LEU A 158 -5.72 -2.48 5.00
C LEU A 158 -6.22 -2.09 6.40
N VAL A 159 -5.86 -0.90 6.88
CA VAL A 159 -6.38 -0.36 8.15
C VAL A 159 -7.88 -0.03 8.05
N ALA A 160 -8.31 0.64 6.96
CA ALA A 160 -9.73 0.93 6.76
C ALA A 160 -10.58 -0.34 6.58
N GLN A 161 -9.98 -1.45 6.10
CA GLN A 161 -10.63 -2.74 5.95
C GLN A 161 -10.66 -3.58 7.24
N GLY A 162 -9.99 -3.14 8.31
CA GLY A 162 -9.85 -3.89 9.56
C GLY A 162 -8.94 -5.11 9.44
N VAL A 163 -8.10 -5.17 8.40
CA VAL A 163 -7.10 -6.24 8.21
C VAL A 163 -5.84 -5.93 9.05
N LEU A 164 -5.49 -4.64 9.16
CA LEU A 164 -4.46 -4.12 10.05
C LEU A 164 -5.10 -3.08 10.99
N ASP A 165 -4.48 -2.85 12.14
CA ASP A 165 -4.78 -1.72 13.04
C ASP A 165 -3.67 -0.66 12.93
N GLU A 166 -3.94 0.55 13.41
CA GLU A 166 -2.92 1.60 13.52
C GLU A 166 -1.78 1.14 14.43
N ARG A 167 -0.54 1.27 13.92
CA ARG A 167 0.72 0.86 14.57
C ARG A 167 0.88 -0.64 14.78
N ASP A 168 0.13 -1.47 14.06
CA ASP A 168 0.43 -2.91 14.03
C ASP A 168 1.88 -3.14 13.58
N PRO A 169 2.65 -3.98 14.31
CA PRO A 169 3.99 -4.32 13.90
C PRO A 169 3.97 -5.24 12.66
N ILE A 170 4.86 -4.98 11.72
CA ILE A 170 5.08 -5.79 10.52
C ILE A 170 6.53 -6.21 10.41
N ILE A 171 6.76 -7.37 9.82
CA ILE A 171 8.11 -7.83 9.47
C ILE A 171 8.36 -7.55 8.00
N LEU A 172 9.55 -7.03 7.69
CA LEU A 172 10.05 -6.99 6.33
C LEU A 172 10.96 -8.20 6.11
N ALA A 173 10.52 -9.14 5.28
CA ALA A 173 11.35 -10.23 4.80
C ALA A 173 12.41 -9.69 3.84
N GLN A 174 13.56 -10.35 3.80
CA GLN A 174 14.60 -10.08 2.84
C GLN A 174 14.07 -10.31 1.43
N PHE A 175 14.22 -9.29 0.57
CA PHE A 175 13.91 -9.42 -0.85
C PHE A 175 14.81 -10.46 -1.48
N GLU A 176 14.20 -11.35 -2.27
CA GLU A 176 14.93 -12.39 -2.97
C GLU A 176 15.52 -11.84 -4.28
N SER A 177 16.72 -12.31 -4.64
CA SER A 177 17.27 -12.06 -5.97
C SER A 177 18.04 -13.27 -6.47
N ARG A 178 17.62 -13.78 -7.63
CA ARG A 178 18.27 -14.94 -8.26
C ARG A 178 19.61 -14.60 -8.91
N SER A 179 19.80 -13.35 -9.34
CA SER A 179 21.00 -12.92 -10.04
C SER A 179 22.12 -12.46 -9.11
N ASP A 180 21.76 -11.77 -8.03
CA ASP A 180 22.71 -11.15 -7.11
C ASP A 180 22.08 -11.03 -5.72
N PRO A 181 22.42 -11.90 -4.76
CA PRO A 181 21.87 -11.84 -3.41
C PRO A 181 22.06 -10.48 -2.73
N SER A 182 23.16 -9.77 -3.03
CA SER A 182 23.43 -8.44 -2.46
C SER A 182 22.41 -7.39 -2.89
N LEU A 183 21.80 -7.57 -4.07
CA LEU A 183 20.77 -6.66 -4.57
C LEU A 183 19.50 -6.73 -3.70
N GLY A 184 19.04 -7.95 -3.38
CA GLY A 184 17.87 -8.15 -2.52
C GLY A 184 18.06 -7.52 -1.15
N GLU A 185 19.26 -7.61 -0.61
CA GLU A 185 19.64 -7.02 0.66
C GLU A 185 19.61 -5.49 0.65
N ILE A 186 20.16 -4.86 -0.41
CA ILE A 186 20.14 -3.40 -0.56
C ILE A 186 18.70 -2.89 -0.69
N VAL A 187 17.86 -3.59 -1.46
CA VAL A 187 16.43 -3.24 -1.57
C VAL A 187 15.73 -3.36 -0.23
N THR A 188 16.01 -4.43 0.53
CA THR A 188 15.44 -4.64 1.86
C THR A 188 15.83 -3.50 2.80
N GLU A 189 17.11 -3.09 2.78
CA GLU A 189 17.59 -2.03 3.66
C GLU A 189 17.01 -0.66 3.31
N ALA A 190 17.04 -0.29 2.02
CA ALA A 190 16.42 0.93 1.52
C ALA A 190 14.93 1.00 1.90
N LEU A 191 14.19 -0.09 1.67
CA LEU A 191 12.76 -0.15 1.97
C LEU A 191 12.51 -0.09 3.48
N SER A 192 13.35 -0.73 4.31
CA SER A 192 13.28 -0.64 5.76
C SER A 192 13.40 0.80 6.25
N VAL A 193 14.36 1.57 5.71
CA VAL A 193 14.54 2.99 6.04
C VAL A 193 13.29 3.80 5.71
N ASP A 194 12.73 3.63 4.52
CA ASP A 194 11.52 4.37 4.11
C ASP A 194 10.28 4.01 4.93
N LEU A 195 10.08 2.71 5.19
CA LEU A 195 8.94 2.25 5.97
C LEU A 195 9.06 2.67 7.45
N SER A 196 10.28 2.80 7.98
CA SER A 196 10.51 3.30 9.34
C SER A 196 10.07 4.75 9.56
N GLN A 197 9.87 5.51 8.48
CA GLN A 197 9.31 6.87 8.54
C GLN A 197 7.79 6.87 8.77
N SER A 198 7.11 5.73 8.61
CA SER A 198 5.68 5.62 8.82
C SER A 198 5.33 5.70 10.30
N GLN A 199 4.35 6.53 10.65
CA GLN A 199 3.74 6.52 12.00
C GLN A 199 2.50 5.61 12.07
N THR A 200 2.03 5.10 10.93
CA THR A 200 0.85 4.25 10.83
C THR A 200 1.19 2.78 10.95
N VAL A 201 2.39 2.36 10.55
CA VAL A 201 2.85 0.98 10.66
C VAL A 201 4.25 0.95 11.26
N ALA A 202 4.47 0.03 12.20
CA ALA A 202 5.77 -0.16 12.83
C ALA A 202 6.51 -1.32 12.15
N VAL A 203 7.65 -1.05 11.50
CA VAL A 203 8.51 -2.14 11.02
C VAL A 203 9.33 -2.67 12.19
N LEU A 204 9.30 -3.97 12.42
CA LEU A 204 10.19 -4.62 13.39
C LEU A 204 11.65 -4.42 12.96
N GLY A 205 12.44 -3.81 13.85
CA GLY A 205 13.86 -3.56 13.62
C GLY A 205 14.68 -4.84 13.51
N ARG A 206 15.94 -4.76 13.08
CA ARG A 206 16.79 -5.95 12.97
C ARG A 206 17.05 -6.63 14.33
N ASP A 207 17.30 -5.87 15.38
CA ASP A 207 17.52 -6.42 16.73
C ASP A 207 16.31 -7.24 17.23
N ALA A 208 15.10 -6.77 16.92
CA ALA A 208 13.84 -7.48 17.09
C ALA A 208 13.88 -8.90 16.56
N VAL A 209 14.18 -8.97 15.27
CA VAL A 209 14.14 -10.22 14.52
C VAL A 209 15.23 -11.15 15.03
N ARG A 210 16.43 -10.64 15.33
CA ARG A 210 17.54 -11.42 15.90
C ARG A 210 17.19 -12.04 17.25
N ALA A 211 16.58 -11.26 18.14
CA ALA A 211 16.12 -11.75 19.44
C ALA A 211 15.08 -12.87 19.27
N THR A 212 14.07 -12.66 18.41
CA THR A 212 13.06 -13.70 18.15
C THR A 212 13.66 -14.95 17.51
N LEU A 213 14.60 -14.82 16.56
CA LEU A 213 15.33 -15.96 15.97
C LEU A 213 16.09 -16.76 17.03
N GLY A 214 16.78 -16.08 17.96
CA GLY A 214 17.44 -16.73 19.09
C GLY A 214 16.46 -17.50 19.98
N LEU A 215 15.30 -16.90 20.28
CA LEU A 215 14.22 -17.56 21.05
C LEU A 215 13.52 -18.70 20.29
N MET A 216 13.70 -18.77 18.96
CA MET A 216 13.27 -19.89 18.12
C MET A 216 14.35 -20.98 17.98
N GLY A 217 15.53 -20.80 18.59
CA GLY A 217 16.66 -21.71 18.47
C GLY A 217 17.33 -21.70 17.08
N ARG A 218 17.12 -20.64 16.31
CA ARG A 218 17.74 -20.41 14.98
C ARG A 218 19.01 -19.58 15.13
N ASP A 219 19.82 -19.52 14.08
CA ASP A 219 20.96 -18.60 14.04
C ASP A 219 20.42 -17.15 14.06
N PRO A 220 20.83 -16.30 15.03
CA PRO A 220 20.41 -14.90 15.07
C PRO A 220 20.79 -14.10 13.81
N ASN A 221 21.74 -14.58 13.01
CA ASN A 221 22.17 -13.95 11.76
C ASN A 221 21.58 -14.64 10.52
N GLU A 222 20.63 -15.57 10.68
CA GLU A 222 19.96 -16.21 9.54
C GLU A 222 19.20 -15.16 8.71
N PRO A 223 19.31 -15.19 7.36
CA PRO A 223 18.48 -14.40 6.48
C PRO A 223 16.99 -14.58 6.77
N VAL A 224 16.26 -13.47 6.91
CA VAL A 224 14.81 -13.48 7.17
C VAL A 224 14.08 -13.69 5.85
N THR A 225 14.07 -14.93 5.36
CA THR A 225 13.33 -15.29 4.14
C THR A 225 11.82 -15.14 4.35
N SER A 226 11.02 -15.24 3.28
CA SER A 226 9.56 -15.19 3.39
C SER A 226 8.99 -16.22 4.36
N ASP A 227 9.57 -17.42 4.40
CA ASP A 227 9.14 -18.50 5.29
C ASP A 227 9.49 -18.18 6.75
N VAL A 228 10.71 -17.70 7.00
CA VAL A 228 11.17 -17.29 8.34
C VAL A 228 10.35 -16.09 8.84
N ALA A 229 10.10 -15.10 7.99
CA ALA A 229 9.26 -13.95 8.32
C ALA A 229 7.86 -14.39 8.74
N ARG A 230 7.26 -15.37 8.05
CA ARG A 230 5.96 -15.92 8.43
C ARG A 230 6.02 -16.64 9.78
N GLU A 231 7.03 -17.45 10.04
CA GLU A 231 7.19 -18.13 11.33
C GLU A 231 7.28 -17.13 12.49
N ILE A 232 8.09 -16.08 12.34
CA ILE A 232 8.22 -15.00 13.33
C ILE A 232 6.88 -14.26 13.46
N ALA A 233 6.23 -13.92 12.35
CA ALA A 233 4.97 -13.20 12.37
C ALA A 233 3.84 -13.97 13.07
N VAL A 234 3.75 -15.28 12.85
CA VAL A 234 2.78 -16.13 13.57
C VAL A 234 3.12 -16.23 15.05
N ARG A 235 4.41 -16.39 15.39
CA ARG A 235 4.87 -16.48 16.79
C ARG A 235 4.57 -15.22 17.58
N ASP A 236 4.88 -14.07 17.00
CA ASP A 236 4.74 -12.75 17.65
C ASP A 236 3.34 -12.15 17.44
N ASN A 237 2.39 -12.95 16.91
CA ASN A 237 1.00 -12.59 16.68
C ASN A 237 0.81 -11.34 15.80
N LEU A 238 1.67 -11.20 14.79
CA LEU A 238 1.60 -10.14 13.79
C LEU A 238 0.60 -10.52 12.71
N LYS A 239 -0.23 -9.56 12.28
CA LYS A 239 -1.29 -9.82 11.28
C LYS A 239 -0.75 -10.00 9.86
N ALA A 240 0.37 -9.36 9.54
CA ALA A 240 0.97 -9.43 8.21
C ALA A 240 2.49 -9.25 8.23
N TYR A 241 3.12 -9.65 7.11
CA TYR A 241 4.52 -9.37 6.81
C TYR A 241 4.65 -8.94 5.34
N VAL A 242 5.76 -8.25 5.02
CA VAL A 242 6.09 -7.80 3.66
C VAL A 242 7.19 -8.70 3.11
N THR A 243 7.04 -9.13 1.86
CA THR A 243 8.03 -9.94 1.14
C THR A 243 8.16 -9.46 -0.30
N GLY A 244 9.25 -9.82 -0.99
CA GLY A 244 9.45 -9.37 -2.36
C GLY A 244 10.57 -10.08 -3.12
N ASP A 245 10.62 -9.81 -4.42
CA ASP A 245 11.67 -10.24 -5.34
C ASP A 245 12.20 -9.03 -6.09
N VAL A 246 13.51 -9.02 -6.32
CA VAL A 246 14.18 -8.10 -7.22
C VAL A 246 14.95 -8.88 -8.27
N SER A 247 14.63 -8.61 -9.53
CA SER A 247 15.27 -9.25 -10.67
C SER A 247 15.80 -8.22 -11.66
N ARG A 248 16.96 -8.51 -12.25
CA ARG A 248 17.55 -7.70 -13.31
C ARG A 248 17.24 -8.34 -14.67
N VAL A 249 16.59 -7.56 -15.55
CA VAL A 249 16.26 -7.97 -16.92
C VAL A 249 16.93 -7.01 -17.89
N GLY A 250 18.07 -7.42 -18.44
CA GLY A 250 18.94 -6.54 -19.23
C GLY A 250 19.51 -5.42 -18.35
N THR A 251 19.19 -4.17 -18.68
CA THR A 251 19.58 -3.00 -17.88
C THR A 251 18.54 -2.58 -16.85
N ARG A 252 17.34 -3.17 -16.88
CA ARG A 252 16.20 -2.77 -16.05
C ARG A 252 16.11 -3.65 -14.80
N TYR A 253 15.58 -3.09 -13.73
CA TYR A 253 15.20 -3.83 -12.54
C TYR A 253 13.68 -3.94 -12.46
N LEU A 254 13.22 -5.10 -12.02
CA LEU A 254 11.83 -5.36 -11.69
C LEU A 254 11.76 -5.64 -10.19
N LEU A 255 11.03 -4.80 -9.46
CA LEU A 255 10.75 -4.96 -8.04
C LEU A 255 9.31 -5.41 -7.87
N VAL A 256 9.12 -6.52 -7.17
CA VAL A 256 7.80 -7.01 -6.79
C VAL A 256 7.76 -7.09 -5.28
N SER A 257 6.77 -6.45 -4.65
CA SER A 257 6.51 -6.59 -3.23
C SER A 257 5.10 -7.10 -2.98
N ARG A 258 4.92 -7.78 -1.87
CA ARG A 258 3.65 -8.36 -1.44
C ARG A 258 3.49 -8.15 0.05
N ILE A 259 2.28 -7.79 0.47
CA ILE A 259 1.88 -7.86 1.87
C ILE A 259 1.12 -9.17 2.03
N VAL A 260 1.55 -10.02 2.95
CA VAL A 260 1.04 -11.38 3.12
C VAL A 260 0.44 -11.51 4.50
N SER A 261 -0.74 -12.13 4.59
CA SER A 261 -1.38 -12.47 5.86
C SER A 261 -0.57 -13.54 6.58
N SER A 262 -0.22 -13.31 7.85
CA SER A 262 0.53 -14.29 8.64
C SER A 262 -0.30 -15.54 8.92
N GLU A 263 -1.60 -15.37 9.17
CA GLU A 263 -2.56 -16.44 9.48
C GLU A 263 -2.77 -17.36 8.27
N THR A 264 -3.19 -16.79 7.13
CA THR A 264 -3.56 -17.58 5.94
C THR A 264 -2.39 -17.90 5.03
N GLY A 265 -1.31 -17.11 5.08
CA GLY A 265 -0.21 -17.15 4.11
C GLY A 265 -0.59 -16.60 2.72
N GLY A 266 -1.79 -16.05 2.55
CA GLY A 266 -2.27 -15.49 1.29
C GLY A 266 -1.82 -14.05 1.08
N ASP A 267 -1.53 -13.70 -0.18
CA ASP A 267 -1.22 -12.33 -0.58
C ASP A 267 -2.44 -11.42 -0.35
N LEU A 268 -2.30 -10.41 0.51
CA LEU A 268 -3.32 -9.37 0.73
C LEU A 268 -3.29 -8.35 -0.41
N VAL A 269 -2.09 -8.03 -0.90
CA VAL A 269 -1.86 -7.11 -2.02
C VAL A 269 -0.47 -7.36 -2.61
N SER A 270 -0.32 -7.09 -3.90
CA SER A 270 0.96 -7.10 -4.59
C SER A 270 1.19 -5.79 -5.33
N PHE A 271 2.45 -5.37 -5.37
CA PHE A 271 2.90 -4.19 -6.09
C PHE A 271 4.05 -4.54 -7.01
N ARG A 272 4.13 -3.81 -8.11
CA ARG A 272 5.18 -3.93 -9.10
C ARG A 272 5.73 -2.54 -9.42
N GLU A 273 7.04 -2.41 -9.37
CA GLU A 273 7.78 -1.24 -9.80
C GLU A 273 8.90 -1.64 -10.76
N GLU A 274 9.22 -0.74 -11.68
CA GLU A 274 10.32 -0.93 -12.62
C GLU A 274 11.32 0.21 -12.46
N ALA A 275 12.61 -0.13 -12.52
CA ALA A 275 13.70 0.83 -12.62
C ALA A 275 14.44 0.65 -13.94
N THR A 276 14.79 1.77 -14.57
CA THR A 276 15.45 1.77 -15.87
C THR A 276 16.95 1.43 -15.84
N GLY A 277 17.56 1.54 -14.65
CA GLY A 277 18.97 1.27 -14.39
C GLY A 277 19.31 1.49 -12.91
N ASP A 278 20.60 1.48 -12.59
CA ASP A 278 21.11 1.57 -11.21
C ASP A 278 20.73 2.91 -10.56
N ASP A 279 20.81 4.02 -11.30
CA ASP A 279 20.46 5.36 -10.83
C ASP A 279 18.95 5.54 -10.55
N ASP A 280 18.09 4.71 -11.13
CA ASP A 280 16.63 4.76 -10.95
C ASP A 280 16.14 3.70 -9.94
N LEU A 281 17.04 2.89 -9.38
CA LEU A 281 16.66 1.84 -8.43
C LEU A 281 16.18 2.42 -7.10
N LEU A 282 16.90 3.38 -6.52
CA LEU A 282 16.48 4.06 -5.29
C LEU A 282 15.15 4.82 -5.47
N PRO A 283 14.96 5.63 -6.55
CA PRO A 283 13.65 6.18 -6.90
C PRO A 283 12.54 5.13 -7.04
N ALA A 284 12.82 3.96 -7.62
CA ALA A 284 11.82 2.90 -7.75
C ALA A 284 11.44 2.29 -6.40
N ILE A 285 12.40 2.18 -5.47
CA ILE A 285 12.14 1.73 -4.09
C ILE A 285 11.29 2.76 -3.34
N ASP A 286 11.54 4.06 -3.51
CA ASP A 286 10.74 5.15 -2.90
C ASP A 286 9.28 5.14 -3.42
N ARG A 287 9.08 4.89 -4.73
CA ARG A 287 7.74 4.66 -5.30
C ARG A 287 7.06 3.42 -4.71
N LEU A 288 7.79 2.33 -4.55
CA LEU A 288 7.29 1.08 -3.98
C LEU A 288 6.90 1.26 -2.50
N SER A 289 7.74 1.95 -1.73
CA SER A 289 7.52 2.24 -0.30
C SER A 289 6.30 3.14 -0.12
N THR A 290 6.12 4.15 -0.97
CA THR A 290 4.94 5.00 -1.03
C THR A 290 3.66 4.19 -1.22
N LYS A 291 3.63 3.27 -2.20
CA LYS A 291 2.47 2.39 -2.46
C LYS A 291 2.17 1.48 -1.28
N LEU A 292 3.20 0.92 -0.65
CA LEU A 292 3.06 0.09 0.54
C LEU A 292 2.45 0.88 1.70
N ARG A 293 3.01 2.06 2.03
CA ARG A 293 2.53 2.94 3.12
C ARG A 293 1.09 3.39 2.90
N GLU A 294 0.74 3.80 1.68
CA GLU A 294 -0.63 4.16 1.33
C GLU A 294 -1.60 3.00 1.54
N LYS A 295 -1.23 1.80 1.07
CA LYS A 295 -2.08 0.62 1.21
C LYS A 295 -2.19 0.14 2.65
N MET A 296 -1.15 0.34 3.44
CA MET A 296 -1.16 0.08 4.88
C MET A 296 -1.95 1.12 5.68
N GLY A 297 -2.47 2.18 5.05
CA GLY A 297 -3.39 3.13 5.68
C GLY A 297 -2.77 4.47 6.06
N GLU A 298 -1.51 4.71 5.71
CA GLU A 298 -0.90 6.01 5.94
C GLU A 298 -1.51 7.07 4.99
N SER A 299 -1.81 8.24 5.55
CA SER A 299 -2.36 9.35 4.75
C SER A 299 -1.34 9.86 3.73
N LEU A 300 -1.80 10.18 2.52
CA LEU A 300 -0.95 10.77 1.48
C LEU A 300 -0.29 12.09 1.89
N LYS A 301 -0.93 12.85 2.79
CA LYS A 301 -0.34 14.06 3.37
C LYS A 301 0.91 13.70 4.18
N SER A 302 0.84 12.66 5.02
CA SER A 302 1.98 12.16 5.80
C SER A 302 3.10 11.66 4.90
N ILE A 303 2.76 10.84 3.90
CA ILE A 303 3.74 10.30 2.95
C ILE A 303 4.47 11.42 2.21
N ARG A 304 3.76 12.45 1.72
CA ARG A 304 4.35 13.61 1.03
C ARG A 304 5.22 14.50 1.93
N LEU A 305 4.99 14.46 3.24
CA LEU A 305 5.83 15.16 4.23
C LEU A 305 7.05 14.32 4.64
N GLY A 306 7.10 13.05 4.24
CA GLY A 306 8.24 12.16 4.45
C GLY A 306 9.50 12.66 3.75
N THR A 307 10.65 12.21 4.24
CA THR A 307 11.95 12.49 3.63
C THR A 307 12.18 11.49 2.50
N PRO A 308 12.44 11.93 1.25
CA PRO A 308 12.73 11.00 0.15
C PRO A 308 13.91 10.09 0.48
N LEU A 309 13.90 8.84 0.00
CA LEU A 309 14.93 7.84 0.34
C LEU A 309 16.37 8.32 0.12
N GLU A 310 16.65 8.97 -1.00
CA GLU A 310 17.98 9.51 -1.34
C GLU A 310 18.45 10.61 -0.37
N GLN A 311 17.48 11.35 0.20
CA GLN A 311 17.74 12.33 1.24
C GLN A 311 17.85 11.64 2.60
N ALA A 312 17.08 10.59 2.90
CA ALA A 312 17.13 9.87 4.17
C ALA A 312 18.38 9.00 4.31
N THR A 313 18.97 8.58 3.19
CA THR A 313 20.16 7.72 3.11
C THR A 313 21.26 8.38 2.25
N THR A 314 21.38 7.98 1.00
CA THR A 314 22.36 8.42 0.00
C THR A 314 21.75 8.27 -1.39
N SER A 315 22.21 9.07 -2.36
CA SER A 315 21.87 8.88 -3.77
C SER A 315 22.75 7.83 -4.47
N SER A 316 23.79 7.33 -3.78
CA SER A 316 24.71 6.33 -4.33
C SER A 316 24.30 4.93 -3.88
N LEU A 317 23.82 4.12 -4.82
CA LEU A 317 23.50 2.72 -4.57
C LEU A 317 24.72 1.94 -4.03
N GLU A 318 25.91 2.27 -4.52
CA GLU A 318 27.15 1.66 -4.05
C GLU A 318 27.48 2.08 -2.61
N ALA A 319 27.29 3.35 -2.24
CA ALA A 319 27.50 3.79 -0.86
C ALA A 319 26.52 3.10 0.11
N LEU A 320 25.26 2.94 -0.29
CA LEU A 320 24.27 2.21 0.50
C LEU A 320 24.66 0.73 0.65
N ARG A 321 25.12 0.09 -0.43
CA ARG A 321 25.65 -1.28 -0.39
C ARG A 321 26.79 -1.42 0.61
N LYS A 322 27.75 -0.49 0.60
CA LYS A 322 28.88 -0.49 1.54
C LYS A 322 28.42 -0.36 2.99
N LEU A 323 27.41 0.48 3.26
CA LEU A 323 26.80 0.56 4.58
C LEU A 323 26.18 -0.77 5.00
N THR A 324 25.34 -1.39 4.16
CA THR A 324 24.68 -2.66 4.47
C THR A 324 25.70 -3.79 4.69
N GLU A 325 26.75 -3.85 3.88
CA GLU A 325 27.85 -4.81 4.05
C GLU A 325 28.62 -4.58 5.36
N ALA A 326 28.83 -3.31 5.74
CA ALA A 326 29.52 -2.96 6.98
C ALA A 326 28.72 -3.38 8.22
N GLU A 327 27.41 -3.18 8.22
CA GLU A 327 26.55 -3.59 9.33
C GLU A 327 26.58 -5.11 9.53
N ARG A 328 26.60 -5.89 8.44
CA ARG A 328 26.79 -7.35 8.57
C ARG A 328 28.15 -7.74 9.11
N ALA A 329 29.20 -7.03 8.71
CA ALA A 329 30.53 -7.26 9.26
C ALA A 329 30.53 -6.97 10.77
N GLU A 330 29.91 -5.87 11.20
CA GLU A 330 29.70 -5.51 12.61
C GLU A 330 28.92 -6.60 13.36
N GLU A 331 27.82 -7.09 12.79
CA GLU A 331 27.00 -8.17 13.37
C GLU A 331 27.79 -9.48 13.59
N ARG A 332 28.77 -9.76 12.72
CA ARG A 332 29.70 -10.90 12.86
C ARG A 332 30.88 -10.62 13.78
N GLY A 333 30.97 -9.41 14.35
CA GLY A 333 32.09 -8.95 15.17
C GLY A 333 33.36 -8.60 14.37
N ASP A 334 33.27 -8.53 13.04
CA ASP A 334 34.37 -8.12 12.16
C ASP A 334 34.38 -6.58 12.01
N TYR A 335 34.77 -5.92 13.10
CA TYR A 335 34.79 -4.46 13.18
C TYR A 335 35.83 -3.82 12.25
N GLU A 336 36.89 -4.54 11.88
CA GLU A 336 37.91 -4.03 10.95
C GLU A 336 37.33 -3.90 9.54
N THR A 337 36.69 -4.97 9.04
CA THR A 337 35.99 -4.93 7.75
C THR A 337 34.86 -3.91 7.76
N ALA A 338 34.09 -3.83 8.86
CA ALA A 338 33.02 -2.85 9.01
C ALA A 338 33.54 -1.40 8.92
N ASN A 339 34.62 -1.06 9.64
CA ASN A 339 35.21 0.28 9.57
C ASN A 339 35.67 0.64 8.15
N ARG A 340 36.36 -0.29 7.46
CA ARG A 340 36.81 -0.07 6.07
C ARG A 340 35.64 0.16 5.12
N LEU A 341 34.60 -0.66 5.21
CA LEU A 341 33.41 -0.53 4.34
C LEU A 341 32.66 0.78 4.60
N LEU A 342 32.56 1.23 5.85
CA LEU A 342 31.98 2.53 6.17
C LEU A 342 32.83 3.69 5.63
N GLU A 343 34.16 3.59 5.68
CA GLU A 343 35.07 4.58 5.08
C GLU A 343 34.91 4.64 3.56
N GLU A 344 34.72 3.50 2.89
CA GLU A 344 34.38 3.45 1.47
C GLU A 344 33.00 4.09 1.18
N ALA A 345 32.00 3.86 2.03
CA ALA A 345 30.67 4.47 1.88
C ALA A 345 30.74 6.01 1.93
N VAL A 346 31.45 6.58 2.91
CA VAL A 346 31.60 8.05 3.01
C VAL A 346 32.56 8.63 1.98
N ALA A 347 33.45 7.83 1.39
CA ALA A 347 34.24 8.25 0.24
C ALA A 347 33.38 8.38 -1.04
N LEU A 348 32.38 7.51 -1.19
CA LEU A 348 31.41 7.55 -2.29
C LEU A 348 30.37 8.67 -2.12
N ASP A 349 29.90 8.92 -0.89
CA ASP A 349 29.04 10.04 -0.53
C ASP A 349 29.51 10.70 0.79
N PRO A 350 30.32 11.77 0.71
CA PRO A 350 30.81 12.48 1.89
C PRO A 350 29.72 13.05 2.79
N ALA A 351 28.50 13.23 2.28
CA ALA A 351 27.37 13.77 3.02
C ALA A 351 26.42 12.68 3.54
N PHE A 352 26.81 11.41 3.49
CA PHE A 352 26.02 10.27 3.98
C PHE A 352 26.02 10.24 5.52
N ALA A 353 25.12 11.01 6.13
CA ALA A 353 25.07 11.24 7.57
C ALA A 353 24.92 9.96 8.40
N GLN A 354 24.16 8.97 7.90
CA GLN A 354 23.97 7.68 8.56
C GLN A 354 25.28 6.89 8.68
N ALA A 355 26.09 6.86 7.60
CA ALA A 355 27.39 6.20 7.61
C ALA A 355 28.37 6.87 8.56
N HIS A 356 28.43 8.22 8.58
CA HIS A 356 29.24 8.96 9.57
C HIS A 356 28.84 8.64 11.02
N ARG A 357 27.54 8.54 11.31
CA ARG A 357 27.06 8.15 12.65
C ARG A 357 27.53 6.74 13.01
N LYS A 358 27.43 5.80 12.08
CA LYS A 358 27.88 4.42 12.27
C LYS A 358 29.39 4.35 12.51
N ILE A 359 30.19 5.11 11.77
CA ILE A 359 31.64 5.24 12.00
C ILE A 359 31.92 5.71 13.44
N SER A 360 31.23 6.77 13.89
CA SER A 360 31.37 7.29 15.25
C SER A 360 31.08 6.22 16.30
N VAL A 361 29.92 5.54 16.20
CA VAL A 361 29.51 4.50 17.15
C VAL A 361 30.47 3.31 17.14
N LEU A 362 30.84 2.81 15.95
CA LEU A 362 31.74 1.67 15.82
C LEU A 362 33.12 1.99 16.41
N ARG A 363 33.70 3.16 16.06
CA ARG A 363 34.99 3.62 16.57
C ARG A 363 34.99 3.80 18.09
N PHE A 364 33.87 4.28 18.66
CA PHE A 364 33.70 4.33 20.11
C PHE A 364 33.72 2.93 20.74
N ASN A 365 32.97 1.99 20.17
CA ASN A 365 32.86 0.62 20.70
C ASN A 365 34.19 -0.15 20.66
N VAL A 366 35.04 0.09 19.64
CA VAL A 366 36.36 -0.55 19.52
C VAL A 366 37.49 0.21 20.21
N GLY A 367 37.20 1.34 20.87
CA GLY A 367 38.20 2.13 21.59
C GLY A 367 39.20 2.88 20.70
N ALA A 368 38.76 3.34 19.53
CA ALA A 368 39.59 4.15 18.64
C ALA A 368 39.96 5.51 19.28
N PRO A 369 41.00 6.20 18.77
CA PRO A 369 41.35 7.55 19.22
C PRO A 369 40.16 8.51 19.21
N TRP A 370 40.03 9.29 20.28
CA TRP A 370 38.86 10.14 20.52
C TRP A 370 38.62 11.15 19.41
N GLU A 371 39.68 11.66 18.80
CA GLU A 371 39.64 12.62 17.70
C GLU A 371 38.89 12.05 16.48
N LEU A 372 39.10 10.77 16.17
CA LEU A 372 38.45 10.09 15.03
C LEU A 372 36.96 9.81 15.29
N ILE A 373 36.57 9.68 16.55
CA ILE A 373 35.17 9.54 16.96
C ILE A 373 34.47 10.90 16.84
N VAL A 374 35.09 11.95 17.37
CA VAL A 374 34.59 13.33 17.31
C VAL A 374 34.42 13.81 15.87
N GLU A 375 35.37 13.50 14.98
CA GLU A 375 35.29 13.85 13.56
C GLU A 375 34.05 13.24 12.91
N ALA A 376 33.86 11.92 13.05
CA ALA A 376 32.73 11.21 12.48
C ALA A 376 31.38 11.70 13.06
N ALA A 377 31.31 11.91 14.39
CA ALA A 377 30.11 12.45 15.04
C ALA A 377 29.77 13.87 14.53
N THR A 378 30.80 14.70 14.29
CA THR A 378 30.63 16.06 13.79
C THR A 378 30.14 16.06 12.35
N ASN A 379 30.70 15.21 11.47
CA ASN A 379 30.25 15.09 10.08
C ASN A 379 28.80 14.59 10.00
N ALA A 380 28.42 13.59 10.81
CA ALA A 380 27.04 13.13 10.90
C ALA A 380 26.10 14.28 11.27
N PHE A 381 26.45 15.06 12.29
CA PHE A 381 25.66 16.20 12.76
C PHE A 381 25.52 17.32 11.72
N GLN A 382 26.59 17.62 10.97
CA GLN A 382 26.54 18.63 9.90
C GLN A 382 25.55 18.26 8.79
N HIS A 383 25.42 16.97 8.48
CA HIS A 383 24.54 16.47 7.44
C HIS A 383 23.17 15.96 7.94
N ARG A 384 22.84 16.16 9.23
CA ARG A 384 21.63 15.62 9.88
C ARG A 384 20.29 16.00 9.25
N ASN A 385 20.24 17.06 8.44
CA ASN A 385 19.02 17.46 7.71
C ASN A 385 18.72 16.53 6.50
N ARG A 386 19.64 15.62 6.19
CA ARG A 386 19.50 14.53 5.23
C ARG A 386 19.23 13.20 5.94
N LEU A 387 18.31 13.21 6.90
CA LEU A 387 17.92 12.02 7.66
C LEU A 387 16.43 12.07 7.94
N THR A 388 15.85 10.89 8.17
CA THR A 388 14.53 10.77 8.81
C THR A 388 14.57 11.46 10.18
N GLU A 389 13.41 11.87 10.71
CA GLU A 389 13.39 12.52 12.02
C GLU A 389 13.98 11.64 13.14
N ARG A 390 13.69 10.34 13.10
CA ARG A 390 14.25 9.35 14.02
C ARG A 390 15.78 9.33 13.95
N GLU A 391 16.34 9.22 12.75
CA GLU A 391 17.80 9.15 12.56
C GLU A 391 18.48 10.47 12.87
N ARG A 392 17.83 11.60 12.59
CA ARG A 392 18.29 12.92 13.00
C ARG A 392 18.47 12.98 14.51
N TYR A 393 17.49 12.53 15.29
CA TYR A 393 17.61 12.52 16.76
C TYR A 393 18.67 11.54 17.27
N LEU A 394 18.86 10.37 16.62
CA LEU A 394 19.99 9.47 16.95
C LEU A 394 21.36 10.12 16.67
N VAL A 395 21.48 10.90 15.58
CA VAL A 395 22.69 11.68 15.29
C VAL A 395 22.90 12.77 16.33
N GLU A 396 21.86 13.50 16.70
CA GLU A 396 21.93 14.55 17.72
C GLU A 396 22.35 13.98 19.09
N ALA A 397 21.78 12.84 19.50
CA ALA A 397 22.17 12.14 20.72
C ALA A 397 23.65 11.73 20.67
N ASN A 398 24.12 11.14 19.57
CA ASN A 398 25.53 10.76 19.42
C ASN A 398 26.48 11.97 19.46
N TYR A 399 26.12 13.07 18.78
CA TYR A 399 26.89 14.30 18.76
C TYR A 399 26.97 14.94 20.15
N HIS A 400 25.85 15.07 20.86
CA HIS A 400 25.84 15.67 22.19
C HIS A 400 26.56 14.80 23.22
N ASN A 401 26.49 13.47 23.09
CA ASN A 401 27.21 12.55 23.97
C ASN A 401 28.72 12.57 23.72
N THR A 402 29.15 12.76 22.48
CA THR A 402 30.55 12.69 22.09
C THR A 402 31.20 14.08 22.12
N VAL A 403 30.66 15.03 21.38
CA VAL A 403 31.32 16.31 21.09
C VAL A 403 31.06 17.34 22.19
N THR A 404 29.79 17.60 22.52
CA THR A 404 29.46 18.69 23.47
C THR A 404 29.44 18.23 24.92
N ARG A 405 29.34 16.91 25.17
CA ARG A 405 29.14 16.32 26.50
C ARG A 405 27.94 16.94 27.24
N ASP A 406 26.89 17.30 26.51
CA ASP A 406 25.67 17.89 27.06
C ASP A 406 24.65 16.78 27.34
N THR A 407 24.65 16.27 28.57
CA THR A 407 23.80 15.16 28.99
C THR A 407 22.31 15.47 28.86
N ASP A 408 21.87 16.71 29.14
CA ASP A 408 20.46 17.06 29.05
C ASP A 408 20.01 17.12 27.58
N ALA A 409 20.89 17.54 26.66
CA ALA A 409 20.62 17.43 25.22
C ALA A 409 20.55 15.98 24.73
N VAL A 410 21.40 15.09 25.26
CA VAL A 410 21.34 13.64 24.96
C VAL A 410 20.00 13.04 25.40
N ILE A 411 19.54 13.36 26.61
CA ILE A 411 18.25 12.89 27.14
C ILE A 411 17.11 13.33 26.21
N ARG A 412 17.02 14.63 25.89
CA ARG A 412 15.96 15.16 25.00
C ARG A 412 15.97 14.51 23.62
N ALA A 413 17.15 14.23 23.07
CA ALA A 413 17.28 13.58 21.79
C ALA A 413 16.76 12.13 21.83
N TYR A 414 17.13 11.34 22.84
CA TYR A 414 16.58 9.99 22.99
C TYR A 414 15.09 9.95 23.31
N GLU A 415 14.58 10.87 24.13
CA GLU A 415 13.14 11.03 24.36
C GLU A 415 12.39 11.32 23.06
N SER A 416 12.97 12.13 22.17
CA SER A 416 12.39 12.42 20.85
C SER A 416 12.38 11.18 19.94
N VAL A 417 13.42 10.33 20.02
CA VAL A 417 13.41 9.01 19.34
C VAL A 417 12.28 8.15 19.87
N LEU A 418 12.12 8.03 21.19
CA LEU A 418 11.10 7.19 21.82
C LEU A 418 9.68 7.72 21.63
N ALA A 419 9.51 9.01 21.37
CA ALA A 419 8.22 9.57 20.98
C ALA A 419 7.79 9.11 19.57
N ILE A 420 8.73 8.87 18.66
CA ILE A 420 8.49 8.36 17.31
C ILE A 420 8.40 6.83 17.30
N SER A 421 9.39 6.18 17.93
CA SER A 421 9.59 4.74 17.98
C SER A 421 9.72 4.30 19.44
N PRO A 422 8.60 4.06 20.15
CA PRO A 422 8.61 3.77 21.59
C PRO A 422 9.41 2.54 21.98
N ASP A 423 9.60 1.61 21.05
CA ASP A 423 10.23 0.30 21.29
C ASP A 423 11.64 0.23 20.68
N GLU A 424 12.24 1.39 20.37
CA GLU A 424 13.62 1.50 19.88
C GLU A 424 14.61 1.08 20.99
N GLY A 425 15.07 -0.16 20.94
CA GLY A 425 15.91 -0.78 21.96
C GLY A 425 17.21 -0.03 22.23
N ALA A 426 17.87 0.47 21.19
CA ALA A 426 19.10 1.25 21.33
C ALA A 426 18.86 2.57 22.11
N ALA A 427 17.74 3.25 21.85
CA ALA A 427 17.39 4.48 22.56
C ALA A 427 17.00 4.19 24.03
N LEU A 428 16.21 3.13 24.28
CA LEU A 428 15.86 2.70 25.64
C LEU A 428 17.10 2.36 26.47
N ASN A 429 18.02 1.57 25.92
CA ASN A 429 19.26 1.17 26.58
C ASN A 429 20.23 2.35 26.79
N ASN A 430 20.38 3.23 25.80
CA ASN A 430 21.31 4.35 25.93
C ASN A 430 20.77 5.42 26.89
N LEU A 431 19.46 5.72 26.85
CA LEU A 431 18.82 6.64 27.78
C LEU A 431 18.89 6.12 29.22
N SER A 432 18.64 4.83 29.44
CA SER A 432 18.77 4.24 30.77
C SER A 432 20.20 4.30 31.28
N ASN A 433 21.21 4.05 30.44
CA ASN A 433 22.62 4.21 30.82
C ASN A 433 22.95 5.65 31.25
N ILE A 434 22.40 6.66 30.56
CA ILE A 434 22.55 8.06 30.97
C ILE A 434 21.91 8.33 32.34
N TYR A 435 20.72 7.80 32.61
CA TYR A 435 20.09 7.92 33.93
C TYR A 435 20.91 7.23 35.03
N ARG A 436 21.42 6.02 34.78
CA ARG A 436 22.31 5.31 35.71
C ARG A 436 23.57 6.11 36.04
N GLN A 437 24.20 6.74 35.03
CA GLN A 437 25.37 7.59 35.25
C GLN A 437 25.07 8.81 36.13
N ARG A 438 23.81 9.26 36.20
CA ARG A 438 23.34 10.33 37.09
C ARG A 438 22.87 9.82 38.46
N GLY A 439 22.95 8.51 38.73
CA GLY A 439 22.41 7.89 39.95
C GLY A 439 20.88 7.81 39.97
N GLN A 440 20.23 7.94 38.82
CA GLN A 440 18.78 7.90 38.63
C GLN A 440 18.35 6.48 38.23
N ASP A 441 18.68 5.50 39.07
CA ASP A 441 18.44 4.09 38.78
C ASP A 441 16.93 3.75 38.75
N GLU A 442 16.09 4.48 39.50
CA GLU A 442 14.63 4.36 39.50
C GLU A 442 14.01 4.71 38.15
N GLU A 443 14.56 5.71 37.45
CA GLU A 443 14.14 6.11 36.11
C GLU A 443 14.74 5.19 35.03
N ALA A 444 15.92 4.63 35.27
CA ALA A 444 16.60 3.75 34.32
C ALA A 444 15.95 2.36 34.22
N LYS A 445 15.55 1.78 35.36
CA LYS A 445 14.99 0.43 35.45
C LYS A 445 13.79 0.18 34.51
N PRO A 446 12.72 0.99 34.51
CA PRO A 446 11.56 0.73 33.65
C PRO A 446 11.89 0.80 32.16
N LEU A 447 12.87 1.63 31.76
CA LEU A 447 13.34 1.70 30.38
C LEU A 447 14.06 0.42 29.95
N LEU A 448 14.87 -0.16 30.85
CA LEU A 448 15.57 -1.43 30.61
C LEU A 448 14.61 -2.62 30.61
N GLU A 449 13.64 -2.65 31.52
CA GLU A 449 12.56 -3.65 31.49
C GLU A 449 11.79 -3.58 30.17
N LYS A 450 11.46 -2.36 29.71
CA LYS A 450 10.81 -2.17 28.41
C LYS A 450 11.71 -2.63 27.26
N ALA A 451 13.01 -2.33 27.30
CA ALA A 451 13.95 -2.76 26.27
C ALA A 451 14.03 -4.29 26.16
N LEU A 452 13.92 -5.01 27.27
CA LEU A 452 13.95 -6.48 27.31
C LEU A 452 12.60 -7.14 27.03
N ALA A 453 11.49 -6.47 27.36
CA ALA A 453 10.15 -6.93 27.00
C ALA A 453 9.85 -6.70 25.52
N GLY A 454 10.50 -5.69 24.93
CA GLY A 454 10.37 -5.35 23.53
C GLY A 454 11.29 -6.18 22.64
N PRO A 455 11.11 -6.06 21.32
CA PRO A 455 11.91 -6.82 20.39
C PRO A 455 13.42 -6.43 20.42
N GLY A 456 13.77 -5.22 20.85
CA GLY A 456 15.17 -4.77 21.01
C GLY A 456 15.95 -5.37 22.19
N ALA A 457 15.54 -6.53 22.71
CA ALA A 457 16.20 -7.18 23.84
C ALA A 457 17.65 -7.53 23.49
N SER A 458 18.59 -7.01 24.26
CA SER A 458 20.02 -7.25 24.07
C SER A 458 20.68 -7.67 25.38
N SER A 459 21.75 -8.47 25.27
CA SER A 459 22.58 -8.83 26.43
C SER A 459 23.16 -7.60 27.14
N VAL A 460 23.37 -6.51 26.40
CA VAL A 460 23.80 -5.22 26.96
C VAL A 460 22.72 -4.62 27.86
N ALA A 461 21.46 -4.60 27.40
CA ALA A 461 20.34 -4.12 28.21
C ALA A 461 20.09 -5.02 29.43
N ALA A 462 20.20 -6.35 29.28
CA ALA A 462 20.08 -7.31 30.38
C ALA A 462 21.14 -7.06 31.46
N ASN A 463 22.40 -6.92 31.06
CA ASN A 463 23.50 -6.62 31.98
C ASN A 463 23.31 -5.27 32.68
N ASN A 464 22.86 -4.24 31.93
CA ASN A 464 22.53 -2.95 32.52
C ASN A 464 21.39 -3.06 33.54
N LEU A 465 20.37 -3.90 33.30
CA LEU A 465 19.27 -4.12 34.24
C LEU A 465 19.72 -4.86 35.50
N VAL A 466 20.64 -5.84 35.38
CA VAL A 466 21.25 -6.50 36.54
C VAL A 466 21.90 -5.46 37.45
N PHE A 467 22.79 -4.62 36.91
CA PHE A 467 23.48 -3.61 37.71
C PHE A 467 22.52 -2.56 38.30
N THR A 468 21.52 -2.13 37.53
CA THR A 468 20.50 -1.16 38.01
C THR A 468 19.70 -1.76 39.17
N SER A 469 19.28 -3.01 39.04
CA SER A 469 18.53 -3.72 40.09
C SER A 469 19.37 -3.92 41.35
N LEU A 470 20.66 -4.24 41.20
CA LEU A 470 21.59 -4.33 42.33
C LEU A 470 21.77 -3.00 43.06
N ASN A 471 21.88 -1.88 42.33
CA ASN A 471 21.99 -0.54 42.93
C ASN A 471 20.74 -0.16 43.74
N LEU A 472 19.56 -0.57 43.26
CA LEU A 472 18.28 -0.36 43.94
C LEU A 472 18.02 -1.37 45.09
N GLY A 473 18.89 -2.36 45.27
CA GLY A 473 18.70 -3.44 46.25
C GLY A 473 17.64 -4.47 45.86
N ASP A 474 17.18 -4.48 44.60
CA ASP A 474 16.25 -5.46 44.06
C ASP A 474 17.00 -6.72 43.58
N LEU A 475 17.33 -7.60 44.54
CA LEU A 475 18.05 -8.84 44.26
C LEU A 475 17.25 -9.81 43.38
N GLU A 476 15.93 -9.86 43.54
CA GLU A 476 15.05 -10.72 42.73
C GLU A 476 14.95 -10.20 41.29
N GLY A 477 14.89 -8.87 41.10
CA GLY A 477 14.98 -8.24 39.78
C GLY A 477 16.32 -8.49 39.10
N ALA A 478 17.42 -8.39 39.85
CA ALA A 478 18.76 -8.67 39.32
C ALA A 478 18.90 -10.14 38.88
N GLU A 479 18.38 -11.09 39.66
CA GLU A 479 18.41 -12.51 39.30
C GLU A 479 17.56 -12.80 38.05
N ARG A 480 16.36 -12.22 37.96
CA ARG A 480 15.52 -12.34 36.76
C ARG A 480 16.19 -11.77 35.52
N ALA A 481 16.81 -10.59 35.64
CA ALA A 481 17.52 -9.95 34.54
C ALA A 481 18.78 -10.70 34.09
N ALA A 482 19.40 -11.49 34.98
CA ALA A 482 20.53 -12.35 34.63
C ALA A 482 20.12 -13.63 33.87
N GLN A 483 18.84 -13.99 33.94
CA GLN A 483 18.27 -15.18 33.30
C GLN A 483 17.59 -14.87 31.95
N SER A 484 17.31 -13.60 31.67
CA SER A 484 16.85 -13.09 30.36
C SER A 484 18.02 -12.89 29.41
#